data_AF-E1RE23-F1
#
_entry.id   AF-E1RE23-F1
#
_cell.length_a   1.000
_cell.length_b   1.000
_cell.length_c   1.000
_cell.angle_alpha   90.00
_cell.angle_beta   90.00
_cell.angle_gamma   90.00
#
_symmetry.space_group_name_H-M   'P 1'
#
loop_
_entity.id
_entity.type
_entity.pdbx_description
1 polymer ?
#
loop_
_entity_poly.entity_id
_entity_poly.type
_entity_poly.pdbx_seq_one_letter_code
_entity_poly.pdbx_strand_id
1 'polypeptide(L)'
;MLQRKSALLCMTLAALGLLFLAVCTPCAAMNIEVSDGTLPDSQDEAATITYTIVITGLPKQAEYLEISTDLIPVSDSTLWTVPDTTYVEIEGGEDSLNDQKITLKILEYPDQGITVTCSGRAPSLTSVETVDGVVITKRVEQSTGYIYYHVRALDENGDLLGTAATETFSITIPGEDVFKERLNAVSDTDMRAIIDDLYSKGLTDEAGDLLDYWEAPKESTVSLTMTAIVAIVLMIIGLVVGVIFGQVRARNMQDFEDDYRGR
;
A
#
# COMPACT_ATOMS: atom_id res chain seq x y z
N MET A 1 29.03 -50.07 -41.86
CA MET A 1 29.08 -49.44 -40.52
C MET A 1 28.54 -48.00 -40.49
N LEU A 2 28.71 -47.19 -41.55
CA LEU A 2 28.19 -45.82 -41.61
C LEU A 2 26.64 -45.72 -41.53
N GLN A 3 25.90 -46.57 -42.27
CA GLN A 3 24.43 -46.53 -42.31
C GLN A 3 23.74 -46.80 -40.97
N ARG A 4 24.37 -47.55 -40.06
CA ARG A 4 23.82 -47.86 -38.73
C ARG A 4 23.95 -46.67 -37.77
N LYS A 5 24.98 -45.83 -37.95
CA LYS A 5 25.20 -44.64 -37.11
C LYS A 5 24.24 -43.51 -37.48
N SER A 6 23.93 -43.33 -38.76
CA SER A 6 22.95 -42.34 -39.24
C SER A 6 21.51 -42.66 -38.82
N ALA A 7 21.13 -43.95 -38.79
CA ALA A 7 19.81 -44.36 -38.32
C ALA A 7 19.61 -44.13 -36.81
N LEU A 8 20.64 -44.39 -36.01
CA LEU A 8 20.60 -44.19 -34.56
C LEU A 8 20.50 -42.69 -34.20
N LEU A 9 21.18 -41.83 -34.96
CA LEU A 9 21.18 -40.37 -34.78
C LEU A 9 19.85 -39.73 -35.17
N CYS A 10 19.18 -40.25 -36.20
CA CYS A 10 17.82 -39.83 -36.55
C CYS A 10 16.78 -40.26 -35.50
N MET A 11 16.91 -41.47 -34.95
CA MET A 11 15.99 -41.95 -33.90
C MET A 11 16.11 -41.12 -32.61
N THR A 12 17.32 -40.75 -32.20
CA THR A 12 17.51 -39.89 -31.01
C THR A 12 17.03 -38.46 -31.24
N LEU A 13 17.22 -37.89 -32.43
CA LEU A 13 16.65 -36.56 -32.75
C LEU A 13 15.13 -36.57 -32.77
N ALA A 14 14.51 -37.61 -33.32
CA ALA A 14 13.06 -37.76 -33.34
C ALA A 14 12.49 -37.94 -31.94
N ALA A 15 13.15 -38.74 -31.09
CA ALA A 15 12.76 -38.92 -29.69
C ALA A 15 12.91 -37.62 -28.88
N LEU A 16 13.99 -36.84 -29.11
CA LEU A 16 14.19 -35.56 -28.45
C LEU A 16 13.16 -34.51 -28.90
N GLY A 17 12.81 -34.49 -30.19
CA GLY A 17 11.75 -33.64 -30.73
C GLY A 17 10.36 -33.98 -30.14
N LEU A 18 10.06 -35.28 -30.00
CA LEU A 18 8.81 -35.73 -29.38
C LEU A 18 8.75 -35.39 -27.89
N LEU A 19 9.89 -35.45 -27.20
CA LEU A 19 10.01 -35.04 -25.80
C LEU A 19 9.83 -33.52 -25.64
N PHE A 20 10.32 -32.72 -26.58
CA PHE A 20 10.12 -31.26 -26.59
C PHE A 20 8.65 -30.88 -26.84
N LEU A 21 7.97 -31.61 -27.73
CA LEU A 21 6.52 -31.44 -27.98
C LEU A 21 5.66 -31.85 -26.78
N ALA A 22 6.12 -32.77 -25.94
CA ALA A 22 5.41 -33.20 -24.73
C ALA A 22 5.56 -32.21 -23.55
N VAL A 23 6.52 -31.27 -23.61
CA VAL A 23 6.77 -30.28 -22.55
C VAL A 23 6.08 -28.94 -22.82
N CYS A 24 5.56 -28.72 -24.04
CA CYS A 24 4.72 -27.56 -24.35
C CYS A 24 3.27 -27.83 -23.95
N THR A 25 2.98 -27.94 -22.66
CA THR A 25 1.60 -27.86 -22.18
C THR A 25 1.10 -26.41 -22.36
N PRO A 26 -0.12 -26.21 -22.89
CA PRO A 26 -0.70 -24.88 -22.92
C PRO A 26 -0.86 -24.39 -21.48
N CYS A 27 -0.18 -23.32 -21.12
CA CYS A 27 -0.48 -22.58 -19.91
C CYS A 27 -1.87 -21.98 -20.10
N ALA A 28 -2.88 -22.56 -19.46
CA ALA A 28 -4.20 -21.95 -19.40
C ALA A 28 -4.05 -20.62 -18.64
N ALA A 29 -4.21 -19.51 -19.36
CA ALA A 29 -4.22 -18.19 -18.76
C ALA A 29 -5.62 -17.94 -18.20
N MET A 30 -5.72 -17.90 -16.87
CA MET A 30 -6.89 -17.37 -16.18
C MET A 30 -7.11 -15.92 -16.61
N ASN A 31 -8.34 -15.55 -16.89
CA ASN A 31 -8.73 -14.21 -17.31
C ASN A 31 -9.73 -13.63 -16.32
N ILE A 32 -9.52 -12.37 -15.96
CA ILE A 32 -10.37 -11.62 -15.04
C ILE A 32 -10.92 -10.40 -15.77
N GLU A 33 -12.24 -10.38 -15.93
CA GLU A 33 -12.95 -9.24 -16.48
C GLU A 33 -13.66 -8.50 -15.35
N VAL A 34 -13.52 -7.17 -15.31
CA VAL A 34 -14.28 -6.32 -14.39
C VAL A 34 -15.63 -6.04 -15.03
N SER A 35 -16.69 -6.67 -14.54
CA SER A 35 -18.04 -6.54 -15.09
C SER A 35 -18.82 -5.35 -14.55
N ASP A 36 -18.47 -4.89 -13.35
CA ASP A 36 -19.05 -3.70 -12.71
C ASP A 36 -18.02 -2.98 -11.84
N GLY A 37 -18.15 -1.66 -11.74
CA GLY A 37 -17.21 -0.77 -11.07
C GLY A 37 -16.03 -0.31 -11.94
N THR A 38 -15.17 0.52 -11.36
CA THR A 38 -13.94 1.03 -11.98
C THR A 38 -12.77 0.83 -11.05
N LEU A 39 -11.62 0.42 -11.60
CA LEU A 39 -10.38 0.20 -10.86
C LEU A 39 -9.33 1.22 -11.31
N PRO A 40 -9.41 2.49 -10.88
CA PRO A 40 -8.39 3.48 -11.19
C PRO A 40 -7.08 3.15 -10.47
N ASP A 41 -5.97 3.60 -11.04
CA ASP A 41 -4.62 3.38 -10.48
C ASP A 41 -4.44 4.01 -9.08
N SER A 42 -5.29 4.97 -8.70
CA SER A 42 -5.26 5.62 -7.39
C SER A 42 -6.65 5.80 -6.78
N GLN A 43 -6.71 5.70 -5.46
CA GLN A 43 -7.93 5.84 -4.65
C GLN A 43 -7.71 6.81 -3.50
N ASP A 44 -8.70 7.65 -3.22
CA ASP A 44 -8.65 8.47 -2.02
C ASP A 44 -8.62 7.58 -0.77
N GLU A 45 -7.85 8.02 0.24
CA GLU A 45 -7.80 7.37 1.53
C GLU A 45 -9.21 7.14 2.12
N ALA A 46 -9.45 5.96 2.69
CA ALA A 46 -10.73 5.56 3.28
C ALA A 46 -11.94 5.53 2.31
N ALA A 47 -11.75 5.77 1.01
CA ALA A 47 -12.83 5.74 0.01
C ALA A 47 -13.49 4.36 -0.04
N THR A 48 -14.82 4.34 -0.16
CA THR A 48 -15.58 3.12 -0.39
C THR A 48 -15.41 2.68 -1.84
N ILE A 49 -15.04 1.42 -2.03
CA ILE A 49 -14.77 0.83 -3.33
C ILE A 49 -15.62 -0.44 -3.46
N THR A 50 -16.36 -0.52 -4.57
CA THR A 50 -17.15 -1.70 -4.94
C THR A 50 -16.87 -2.04 -6.39
N TYR A 51 -16.57 -3.31 -6.65
CA TYR A 51 -16.37 -3.82 -8.00
C TYR A 51 -16.76 -5.29 -8.09
N THR A 52 -17.10 -5.74 -9.29
CA THR A 52 -17.42 -7.14 -9.58
C THR A 52 -16.47 -7.67 -10.64
N ILE A 53 -15.86 -8.82 -10.36
CA ILE A 53 -15.00 -9.55 -11.29
C ILE A 53 -15.66 -10.85 -11.74
N VAL A 54 -15.40 -11.22 -12.99
CA VAL A 54 -15.77 -12.50 -13.59
C VAL A 54 -14.49 -13.24 -13.94
N ILE A 55 -14.30 -14.39 -13.32
CA ILE A 55 -13.09 -15.21 -13.42
C ILE A 55 -13.35 -16.37 -14.39
N THR A 56 -12.63 -16.39 -15.50
CA THR A 56 -12.76 -17.39 -16.57
C THR A 56 -11.42 -18.06 -16.87
N GLY A 57 -11.45 -19.16 -17.65
CA GLY A 57 -10.22 -19.83 -18.09
C GLY A 57 -9.47 -20.58 -16.99
N LEU A 58 -10.17 -20.97 -15.92
CA LEU A 58 -9.58 -21.75 -14.83
C LEU A 58 -9.04 -23.10 -15.33
N PRO A 59 -7.83 -23.52 -14.91
CA PRO A 59 -7.31 -24.84 -15.22
C PRO A 59 -8.26 -25.92 -14.71
N LYS A 60 -8.57 -26.96 -15.51
CA LYS A 60 -9.50 -28.04 -15.14
C LYS A 60 -9.08 -28.89 -13.94
N GLN A 61 -7.84 -28.74 -13.51
CA GLN A 61 -7.26 -29.42 -12.35
C GLN A 61 -7.28 -28.54 -11.09
N ALA A 62 -7.86 -27.34 -11.17
CA ALA A 62 -8.03 -26.48 -10.01
C ALA A 62 -9.14 -27.02 -9.11
N GLU A 63 -8.83 -27.16 -7.82
CA GLU A 63 -9.80 -27.52 -6.81
C GLU A 63 -10.22 -26.30 -5.99
N TYR A 64 -9.35 -25.31 -5.90
CA TYR A 64 -9.59 -24.11 -5.11
C TYR A 64 -9.28 -22.85 -5.93
N LEU A 65 -10.05 -21.81 -5.64
CA LEU A 65 -9.86 -20.47 -6.12
C LEU A 65 -9.69 -19.56 -4.91
N GLU A 66 -8.49 -19.03 -4.74
CA GLU A 66 -8.19 -18.10 -3.66
C GLU A 66 -8.22 -16.66 -4.18
N ILE A 67 -8.91 -15.78 -3.44
CA ILE A 67 -9.05 -14.37 -3.79
C ILE A 67 -8.72 -13.54 -2.55
N SER A 68 -7.83 -12.56 -2.71
CA SER A 68 -7.47 -11.64 -1.62
C SER A 68 -7.45 -10.18 -2.05
N THR A 69 -7.63 -9.28 -1.08
CA THR A 69 -7.67 -7.82 -1.26
C THR A 69 -7.02 -7.10 -0.08
N ASP A 70 -6.50 -5.90 -0.29
CA ASP A 70 -6.09 -5.02 0.81
C ASP A 70 -7.22 -4.10 1.29
N LEU A 71 -8.41 -4.17 0.66
CA LEU A 71 -9.57 -3.42 1.12
C LEU A 71 -10.01 -3.86 2.52
N ILE A 72 -10.47 -2.90 3.32
CA ILE A 72 -10.92 -3.12 4.69
C ILE A 72 -12.44 -3.31 4.68
N PRO A 73 -12.99 -4.32 5.39
CA PRO A 73 -14.43 -4.50 5.49
C PRO A 73 -15.11 -3.28 6.12
N VAL A 74 -16.30 -2.95 5.61
CA VAL A 74 -17.15 -1.88 6.17
C VAL A 74 -18.13 -2.50 7.15
N SER A 75 -18.33 -1.85 8.29
CA SER A 75 -19.36 -2.24 9.26
C SER A 75 -20.71 -2.39 8.58
N ASP A 76 -21.40 -3.49 8.86
CA ASP A 76 -22.74 -3.84 8.35
C ASP A 76 -22.82 -4.31 6.88
N SER A 77 -21.70 -4.62 6.23
CA SER A 77 -21.65 -5.26 4.91
C SER A 77 -20.57 -6.34 4.84
N THR A 78 -20.75 -7.36 4.00
CA THR A 78 -19.68 -8.33 3.73
C THR A 78 -18.68 -7.77 2.73
N LEU A 79 -17.39 -8.06 2.96
CA LEU A 79 -16.33 -7.68 2.02
C LEU A 79 -16.50 -8.40 0.68
N TRP A 80 -16.90 -9.66 0.72
CA TRP A 80 -17.10 -10.49 -0.46
C TRP A 80 -18.57 -10.88 -0.61
N THR A 81 -19.02 -10.95 -1.87
CA THR A 81 -20.31 -11.55 -2.24
C THR A 81 -20.10 -12.47 -3.44
N VAL A 82 -20.53 -13.73 -3.29
CA VAL A 82 -20.48 -14.74 -4.34
C VAL A 82 -21.93 -15.08 -4.72
N PRO A 83 -22.50 -14.48 -5.78
CA PRO A 83 -23.93 -14.57 -6.07
C PRO A 83 -24.39 -15.97 -6.50
N ASP A 84 -23.50 -16.77 -7.09
CA ASP A 84 -23.82 -18.13 -7.53
C ASP A 84 -22.93 -19.15 -6.81
N THR A 85 -23.50 -19.82 -5.82
CA THR A 85 -22.86 -20.89 -5.04
C THR A 85 -23.14 -22.29 -5.60
N THR A 86 -23.76 -22.39 -6.78
CA THR A 86 -23.98 -23.69 -7.45
C THR A 86 -22.66 -24.35 -7.85
N TYR A 87 -21.71 -23.53 -8.28
CA TYR A 87 -20.42 -23.97 -8.83
C TYR A 87 -19.28 -23.95 -7.82
N VAL A 88 -19.47 -23.25 -6.70
CA VAL A 88 -18.43 -23.04 -5.68
C VAL A 88 -18.99 -23.11 -4.28
N GLU A 89 -18.17 -23.61 -3.36
CA GLU A 89 -18.43 -23.61 -1.92
C GLU A 89 -17.41 -22.69 -1.23
N ILE A 90 -17.87 -21.82 -0.33
CA ILE A 90 -17.00 -20.90 0.42
C ILE A 90 -16.37 -21.67 1.59
N GLU A 91 -15.06 -21.85 1.58
CA GLU A 91 -14.35 -22.44 2.71
C GLU A 91 -14.37 -21.49 3.92
N GLY A 92 -14.68 -22.02 5.11
CA GLY A 92 -14.86 -21.23 6.32
C GLY A 92 -16.28 -20.65 6.49
N GLY A 93 -17.17 -20.85 5.50
CA GLY A 93 -18.57 -20.41 5.57
C GLY A 93 -18.75 -18.89 5.45
N GLU A 94 -19.94 -18.40 5.80
CA GLU A 94 -20.30 -16.98 5.64
C GLU A 94 -19.42 -16.02 6.45
N ASP A 95 -18.88 -16.47 7.59
CA ASP A 95 -18.00 -15.65 8.44
C ASP A 95 -16.73 -15.20 7.69
N SER A 96 -16.23 -16.04 6.78
CA SER A 96 -15.03 -15.74 5.96
C SER A 96 -15.26 -14.64 4.92
N LEU A 97 -16.51 -14.29 4.61
CA LEU A 97 -16.83 -13.25 3.62
C LEU A 97 -16.42 -11.84 4.08
N ASN A 98 -16.01 -11.67 5.34
CA ASN A 98 -15.43 -10.43 5.85
C ASN A 98 -13.90 -10.45 5.92
N ASP A 99 -13.28 -11.60 5.70
CA ASP A 99 -11.82 -11.70 5.70
C ASP A 99 -11.26 -11.11 4.41
N GLN A 100 -10.10 -10.48 4.50
CA GLN A 100 -9.38 -9.93 3.34
C GLN A 100 -8.95 -11.00 2.33
N LYS A 101 -9.12 -12.28 2.67
CA LYS A 101 -8.87 -13.43 1.82
C LYS A 101 -10.01 -14.43 1.97
N ILE A 102 -10.53 -14.89 0.84
CA ILE A 102 -11.48 -16.00 0.76
C ILE A 102 -10.91 -17.14 -0.09
N THR A 103 -11.34 -18.36 0.23
CA THR A 103 -11.05 -19.55 -0.56
C THR A 103 -12.36 -20.17 -1.00
N LEU A 104 -12.50 -20.37 -2.31
CA LEU A 104 -13.67 -21.00 -2.93
C LEU A 104 -13.28 -22.38 -3.44
N LYS A 105 -13.92 -23.42 -2.93
CA LYS A 105 -13.79 -24.77 -3.49
C LYS A 105 -14.61 -24.88 -4.76
N ILE A 106 -13.99 -25.32 -5.85
CA ILE A 106 -14.62 -25.48 -7.16
C ILE A 106 -15.35 -26.82 -7.19
N LEU A 107 -16.67 -26.78 -7.33
CA LEU A 107 -17.52 -27.98 -7.45
C LEU A 107 -17.74 -28.35 -8.92
N GLU A 108 -17.94 -27.34 -9.76
CA GLU A 108 -18.14 -27.48 -11.20
C GLU A 108 -17.63 -26.22 -11.92
N TYR A 109 -17.29 -26.35 -13.20
CA TYR A 109 -16.71 -25.27 -14.00
C TYR A 109 -17.80 -24.57 -14.83
N PRO A 110 -18.24 -23.35 -14.47
CA PRO A 110 -19.26 -22.64 -15.22
C PRO A 110 -18.73 -22.13 -16.55
N ASP A 111 -19.53 -22.23 -17.61
CA ASP A 111 -19.19 -21.69 -18.94
C ASP A 111 -19.00 -20.16 -18.94
N GLN A 112 -19.72 -19.46 -18.06
CA GLN A 112 -19.68 -18.00 -17.93
C GLN A 112 -18.62 -17.50 -16.94
N GLY A 113 -17.92 -18.40 -16.25
CA GLY A 113 -16.98 -18.06 -15.19
C GLY A 113 -17.61 -17.87 -13.81
N ILE A 114 -16.74 -17.69 -12.82
CA ILE A 114 -17.12 -17.47 -11.42
C ILE A 114 -17.19 -15.96 -11.18
N THR A 115 -18.34 -15.47 -10.74
CA THR A 115 -18.55 -14.04 -10.44
C THR A 115 -18.32 -13.80 -8.95
N VAL A 116 -17.55 -12.77 -8.61
CA VAL A 116 -17.30 -12.34 -7.23
C VAL A 116 -17.36 -10.82 -7.16
N THR A 117 -18.09 -10.30 -6.18
CA THR A 117 -18.13 -8.87 -5.87
C THR A 117 -17.32 -8.60 -4.62
N CYS A 118 -16.48 -7.57 -4.66
CA CYS A 118 -15.76 -7.05 -3.52
C CYS A 118 -16.32 -5.67 -3.17
N SER A 119 -16.61 -5.41 -1.90
CA SER A 119 -17.07 -4.12 -1.41
C SER A 119 -16.41 -3.78 -0.08
N GLY A 120 -15.51 -2.81 -0.09
CA GLY A 120 -14.72 -2.44 1.09
C GLY A 120 -14.30 -0.98 1.07
N ARG A 121 -13.39 -0.62 1.96
CA ARG A 121 -12.76 0.70 2.00
C ARG A 121 -11.26 0.61 1.72
N ALA A 122 -10.74 1.59 1.02
CA ALA A 122 -9.30 1.79 0.92
C ALA A 122 -8.70 1.94 2.33
N PRO A 123 -7.51 1.37 2.60
CA PRO A 123 -6.82 1.57 3.87
C PRO A 123 -6.64 3.05 4.23
N SER A 124 -6.61 3.33 5.54
CA SER A 124 -6.23 4.65 6.04
C SER A 124 -4.74 4.68 6.36
N LEU A 125 -4.01 5.59 5.71
CA LEU A 125 -2.59 5.85 5.97
C LEU A 125 -2.39 6.97 6.99
N THR A 126 -3.45 7.74 7.25
CA THR A 126 -3.47 8.89 8.13
C THR A 126 -4.20 8.55 9.43
N SER A 127 -3.55 8.77 10.56
CA SER A 127 -4.16 8.71 11.90
C SER A 127 -4.04 10.06 12.58
N VAL A 128 -5.16 10.62 13.01
CA VAL A 128 -5.22 11.90 13.72
C VAL A 128 -5.39 11.62 15.21
N GLU A 129 -4.38 11.98 15.99
CA GLU A 129 -4.40 11.88 17.45
C GLU A 129 -4.29 13.29 18.07
N THR A 130 -5.10 13.59 19.08
CA THR A 130 -4.94 14.82 19.86
C THR A 130 -4.19 14.50 21.16
N VAL A 131 -2.99 15.05 21.31
CA VAL A 131 -2.17 14.88 22.52
C VAL A 131 -1.94 16.26 23.14
N ASP A 132 -2.41 16.46 24.37
CA ASP A 132 -2.25 17.71 25.14
C ASP A 132 -2.68 18.99 24.40
N GLY A 133 -3.70 18.89 23.55
CA GLY A 133 -4.25 20.01 22.77
C GLY A 133 -3.57 20.28 21.43
N VAL A 134 -2.57 19.47 21.06
CA VAL A 134 -1.90 19.48 19.75
C VAL A 134 -2.45 18.34 18.89
N VAL A 135 -2.77 18.63 17.63
CA VAL A 135 -3.23 17.64 16.64
C VAL A 135 -1.99 17.05 15.96
N ILE A 136 -1.79 15.74 16.13
CA ILE A 136 -0.70 15.00 15.52
C ILE A 136 -1.29 14.08 14.46
N THR A 137 -0.96 14.35 13.20
CA THR A 137 -1.31 13.55 12.03
C THR A 137 -0.17 12.56 11.74
N LYS A 138 -0.29 11.33 12.22
CA LYS A 138 0.66 10.27 11.87
C LYS A 138 0.35 9.77 10.46
N ARG A 139 1.38 9.72 9.61
CA ARG A 139 1.30 9.07 8.30
C ARG A 139 2.19 7.85 8.26
N VAL A 140 1.63 6.73 7.81
CA VAL A 140 2.43 5.56 7.45
C VAL A 140 3.00 5.82 6.05
N GLU A 141 4.27 5.47 5.82
CA GLU A 141 4.85 5.57 4.47
C GLU A 141 3.98 4.82 3.46
N GLN A 142 3.62 5.52 2.39
CA GLN A 142 2.80 4.98 1.32
C GLN A 142 3.55 3.84 0.63
N SER A 143 3.09 2.60 0.81
CA SER A 143 3.53 1.50 -0.06
C SER A 143 2.71 1.56 -1.35
N THR A 144 3.36 1.79 -2.49
CA THR A 144 2.71 1.56 -3.78
C THR A 144 2.36 0.08 -3.92
N GLY A 145 1.18 -0.24 -4.47
CA GLY A 145 0.80 -1.62 -4.79
C GLY A 145 -0.19 -2.26 -3.82
N TYR A 146 -1.12 -1.49 -3.25
CA TYR A 146 -2.28 -2.07 -2.58
C TYR A 146 -3.09 -2.89 -3.59
N ILE A 147 -3.66 -4.00 -3.15
CA ILE A 147 -4.29 -4.96 -4.05
C ILE A 147 -5.79 -4.74 -4.08
N TYR A 148 -6.35 -4.50 -5.28
CA TYR A 148 -7.79 -4.66 -5.49
C TYR A 148 -8.16 -6.12 -5.33
N TYR A 149 -7.64 -6.96 -6.22
CA TYR A 149 -7.78 -8.39 -6.15
C TYR A 149 -6.45 -9.07 -6.50
N HIS A 150 -6.17 -10.17 -5.82
CA HIS A 150 -5.15 -11.13 -6.17
C HIS A 150 -5.79 -12.50 -6.19
N VAL A 151 -5.82 -13.13 -7.36
CA VAL A 151 -6.59 -14.33 -7.62
C VAL A 151 -5.64 -15.46 -8.03
N ARG A 152 -5.81 -16.62 -7.40
CA ARG A 152 -4.98 -17.82 -7.59
C ARG A 152 -5.85 -19.05 -7.75
N ALA A 153 -5.58 -19.84 -8.79
CA ALA A 153 -6.12 -21.20 -8.91
C ALA A 153 -5.14 -22.17 -8.25
N LEU A 154 -5.63 -23.04 -7.37
CA LEU A 154 -4.83 -24.00 -6.61
C LEU A 154 -5.31 -25.42 -6.84
N ASP A 155 -4.40 -26.39 -6.75
CA ASP A 155 -4.74 -27.83 -6.76
C ASP A 155 -5.12 -28.35 -5.36
N GLU A 156 -5.35 -29.66 -5.24
CA GLU A 156 -5.70 -30.35 -3.99
C GLU A 156 -4.65 -30.18 -2.87
N ASN A 157 -3.39 -29.94 -3.24
CA ASN A 157 -2.27 -29.78 -2.31
C ASN A 157 -2.03 -28.32 -1.92
N GLY A 158 -2.77 -27.39 -2.53
CA GLY A 158 -2.60 -25.94 -2.38
C GLY A 158 -1.50 -25.36 -3.27
N ASP A 159 -1.02 -26.10 -4.26
CA ASP A 159 -0.01 -25.62 -5.20
C ASP A 159 -0.63 -24.76 -6.30
N LEU A 160 0.08 -23.69 -6.70
CA LEU A 160 -0.40 -22.75 -7.70
C LEU A 160 -0.47 -23.39 -9.09
N LEU A 161 -1.63 -23.23 -9.73
CA LEU A 161 -1.89 -23.66 -11.10
C LEU A 161 -1.91 -22.46 -12.04
N GLY A 162 -0.90 -22.37 -12.91
CA GLY A 162 -0.80 -21.29 -13.89
C GLY A 162 -0.23 -20.00 -13.29
N THR A 163 -0.80 -18.86 -13.69
CA THR A 163 -0.36 -17.53 -13.25
C THR A 163 -1.46 -16.85 -12.45
N ALA A 164 -1.08 -16.22 -11.33
CA ALA A 164 -1.99 -15.40 -10.55
C ALA A 164 -2.34 -14.11 -11.30
N ALA A 165 -3.59 -13.67 -11.20
CA ALA A 165 -4.03 -12.38 -11.71
C ALA A 165 -4.06 -11.38 -10.55
N THR A 166 -3.44 -10.21 -10.73
CA THR A 166 -3.34 -9.20 -9.68
C THR A 166 -3.62 -7.83 -10.29
N GLU A 167 -4.49 -7.07 -9.64
CA GLU A 167 -4.73 -5.66 -9.95
C GLU A 167 -4.46 -4.81 -8.72
N THR A 168 -3.77 -3.69 -8.89
CA THR A 168 -3.26 -2.89 -7.78
C THR A 168 -3.62 -1.42 -7.90
N PHE A 169 -3.58 -0.71 -6.77
CA PHE A 169 -3.78 0.73 -6.69
C PHE A 169 -2.81 1.39 -5.69
N SER A 170 -2.67 2.70 -5.80
CA SER A 170 -2.08 3.57 -4.78
C SER A 170 -3.16 4.30 -3.99
N ILE A 171 -2.83 4.70 -2.76
CA ILE A 171 -3.72 5.53 -1.94
C ILE A 171 -3.28 6.99 -2.05
N THR A 172 -4.17 7.87 -2.48
CA THR A 172 -3.99 9.32 -2.47
C THR A 172 -4.42 9.86 -1.11
N ILE A 173 -3.50 10.58 -0.44
CA ILE A 173 -3.82 11.31 0.79
C ILE A 173 -4.39 12.68 0.38
N PRO A 174 -5.65 13.00 0.77
CA PRO A 174 -6.27 14.26 0.39
C PRO A 174 -5.43 15.48 0.81
N GLY A 175 -5.19 16.40 -0.13
CA GLY A 175 -4.50 17.66 0.13
C GLY A 175 -2.96 17.57 0.23
N GLU A 176 -2.36 16.38 0.17
CA GLU A 176 -0.91 16.23 0.20
C GLU A 176 -0.22 16.85 -1.02
N ASP A 177 -0.75 16.62 -2.22
CA ASP A 177 -0.20 17.18 -3.46
C ASP A 177 -0.27 18.71 -3.47
N VAL A 178 -1.39 19.26 -3.00
CA VAL A 178 -1.59 20.71 -2.88
C VAL A 178 -0.62 21.29 -1.85
N PHE A 179 -0.43 20.63 -0.71
CA PHE A 179 0.55 21.06 0.29
C PHE A 179 1.97 21.04 -0.28
N LYS A 180 2.36 19.97 -0.96
CA LYS A 180 3.70 19.85 -1.60
C LYS A 180 3.90 20.90 -2.68
N GLU A 181 2.89 21.20 -3.48
CA GLU A 181 2.95 22.27 -4.49
C GLU A 181 3.18 23.64 -3.83
N ARG A 182 2.42 23.96 -2.78
CA ARG A 182 2.56 25.21 -2.00
C ARG A 182 3.93 25.30 -1.32
N LEU A 183 4.40 24.22 -0.72
CA LEU A 183 5.73 24.12 -0.12
C LEU A 183 6.84 24.36 -1.14
N ASN A 184 6.70 23.82 -2.35
CA ASN A 184 7.66 24.02 -3.44
C ASN A 184 7.67 25.47 -3.97
N ALA A 185 6.57 26.21 -3.80
CA ALA A 185 6.51 27.64 -4.12
C ALA A 185 7.24 28.53 -3.10
N VAL A 186 7.59 28.01 -1.92
CA VAL A 186 8.39 28.73 -0.91
C VAL A 186 9.83 28.88 -1.40
N SER A 187 10.19 30.12 -1.77
CA SER A 187 11.53 30.45 -2.27
C SER A 187 12.65 30.43 -1.20
N ASP A 188 12.30 30.63 0.07
CA ASP A 188 13.24 30.58 1.19
C ASP A 188 13.52 29.12 1.57
N THR A 189 14.78 28.70 1.44
CA THR A 189 15.18 27.31 1.66
C THR A 189 15.09 26.90 3.13
N ASP A 190 15.38 27.81 4.05
CA ASP A 190 15.34 27.53 5.49
C ASP A 190 13.89 27.45 5.97
N MET A 191 13.03 28.37 5.51
CA MET A 191 11.60 28.33 5.83
C MET A 191 10.93 27.09 5.25
N ARG A 192 11.24 26.74 4.01
CA ARG A 192 10.76 25.51 3.38
C ARG A 192 11.16 24.27 4.18
N ALA A 193 12.41 24.20 4.65
CA ALA A 193 12.88 23.09 5.47
C ALA A 193 12.16 23.00 6.83
N ILE A 194 11.82 24.13 7.45
CA ILE A 194 11.06 24.15 8.71
C ILE A 194 9.62 23.65 8.49
N ILE A 195 8.96 24.13 7.44
CA ILE A 195 7.59 23.72 7.11
C ILE A 195 7.54 22.22 6.76
N ASP A 196 8.52 21.75 5.99
CA ASP A 196 8.67 20.33 5.66
C ASP A 196 8.94 19.47 6.91
N ASP A 197 9.80 19.93 7.82
CA ASP A 197 10.10 19.25 9.09
C ASP A 197 8.84 19.13 9.97
N LEU A 198 8.04 20.18 10.08
CA LEU A 198 6.76 20.14 10.81
C LEU A 198 5.78 19.17 10.16
N TYR A 199 5.61 19.25 8.85
CA TYR A 199 4.73 18.38 8.10
C TYR A 199 5.12 16.91 8.20
N SER A 200 6.43 16.60 8.10
CA SER A 200 6.98 15.25 8.23
C SER A 200 6.82 14.68 9.65
N LYS A 201 6.78 15.55 10.67
CA LYS A 201 6.51 15.17 12.07
C LYS A 201 5.02 15.01 12.38
N GLY A 202 4.16 15.22 11.38
CA GLY A 202 2.71 15.11 11.52
C GLY A 202 2.03 16.35 12.07
N LEU A 203 2.74 17.47 12.20
CA LEU A 203 2.18 18.77 12.60
C LEU A 203 1.61 19.47 11.36
N THR A 204 0.58 18.86 10.76
CA THR A 204 0.04 19.25 9.45
C THR A 204 -0.64 20.61 9.49
N ASP A 205 -1.32 20.91 10.60
CA ASP A 205 -2.06 22.15 10.78
C ASP A 205 -1.09 23.31 11.00
N GLU A 206 -0.08 23.12 11.85
CA GLU A 206 0.97 24.12 12.10
C GLU A 206 1.83 24.38 10.85
N ALA A 207 2.13 23.34 10.08
CA ALA A 207 2.80 23.49 8.79
C ALA A 207 1.93 24.26 7.79
N GLY A 208 0.62 24.02 7.79
CA GLY A 208 -0.36 24.77 7.00
C GLY A 208 -0.44 26.25 7.40
N ASP A 209 -0.51 26.54 8.70
CA ASP A 209 -0.54 27.91 9.23
C ASP A 209 0.73 28.70 8.86
N LEU A 210 1.89 28.05 8.85
CA LEU A 210 3.14 28.67 8.41
C LEU A 210 3.18 28.93 6.89
N LEU A 211 2.62 28.03 6.08
CA LEU A 211 2.44 28.28 4.65
C LEU A 211 1.51 29.45 4.40
N ASP A 212 0.36 29.49 5.08
CA ASP A 212 -0.61 30.58 4.99
C ASP A 212 0.02 31.93 5.37
N TYR A 213 0.86 31.94 6.41
CA TYR A 213 1.62 33.13 6.81
C TYR A 213 2.62 33.58 5.74
N TRP A 214 3.34 32.63 5.15
CA TRP A 214 4.34 32.93 4.12
C TRP A 214 3.71 33.43 2.82
N GLU A 215 2.52 32.93 2.49
CA GLU A 215 1.74 33.34 1.33
C GLU A 215 0.96 34.64 1.56
N ALA A 216 0.76 35.05 2.83
CA ALA A 216 0.01 36.26 3.16
C ALA A 216 0.69 37.54 2.60
N PRO A 217 -0.08 38.46 1.99
CA PRO A 217 0.44 39.75 1.57
C PRO A 217 1.06 40.51 2.76
N LYS A 218 2.26 41.07 2.59
CA LYS A 218 3.06 41.77 3.62
C LYS A 218 2.41 43.01 4.29
N GLU A 219 1.13 43.29 4.03
CA GLU A 219 0.38 44.40 4.64
C GLU A 219 -0.57 43.98 5.78
N SER A 220 -0.57 42.71 6.19
CA SER A 220 -1.35 42.26 7.35
C SER A 220 -0.66 42.66 8.66
N THR A 221 -1.27 43.60 9.38
CA THR A 221 -0.92 43.94 10.77
C THR A 221 -0.79 42.67 11.62
N VAL A 222 0.39 42.47 12.21
CA VAL A 222 0.74 41.29 13.00
C VAL A 222 -0.26 41.10 14.15
N SER A 223 -1.08 40.05 14.06
CA SER A 223 -1.99 39.67 15.13
C SER A 223 -1.22 39.21 16.37
N LEU A 224 -1.73 39.52 17.57
CA LEU A 224 -1.11 39.17 18.85
C LEU A 224 -0.94 37.64 19.03
N THR A 225 -1.82 36.85 18.40
CA THR A 225 -1.70 35.39 18.30
C THR A 225 -0.49 34.95 17.47
N MET A 226 -0.16 35.65 16.37
CA MET A 226 1.01 35.32 15.54
C MET A 226 2.33 35.60 16.25
N THR A 227 2.41 36.72 17.00
CA THR A 227 3.58 36.99 17.84
C THR A 227 3.77 35.91 18.90
N ALA A 228 2.68 35.37 19.46
CA ALA A 228 2.77 34.29 20.45
C ALA A 228 3.31 33.00 19.83
N ILE A 229 2.86 32.62 18.62
CA ILE A 229 3.33 31.41 17.93
C ILE A 229 4.81 31.51 17.58
N VAL A 230 5.25 32.62 16.97
CA VAL A 230 6.67 32.85 16.64
C VAL A 230 7.54 32.84 17.91
N ALA A 231 7.04 33.43 19.01
CA ALA A 231 7.77 33.43 20.28
C ALA A 231 7.94 32.00 20.85
N ILE A 232 6.91 31.16 20.74
CA ILE A 232 6.95 29.77 21.20
C ILE A 232 7.95 28.96 20.36
N VAL A 233 7.92 29.09 19.03
CA VAL A 233 8.85 28.40 18.12
C VAL A 233 10.30 28.80 18.42
N LEU A 234 10.57 30.10 18.55
CA LEU A 234 11.91 30.59 18.90
C LEU A 234 12.36 30.14 20.30
N MET A 235 11.42 30.01 21.25
CA MET A 235 11.72 29.50 22.59
C MET A 235 12.13 28.02 22.55
N ILE A 236 11.44 27.18 21.78
CA ILE A 236 11.77 25.76 21.62
C ILE A 236 13.15 25.61 20.97
N ILE A 237 13.42 26.34 19.89
CA ILE A 237 14.73 26.34 19.22
C ILE A 237 15.83 26.78 20.19
N GLY A 238 15.62 27.87 20.93
CA GLY A 238 16.56 28.36 21.92
C GLY A 238 16.84 27.35 23.05
N LEU A 239 15.82 26.61 23.47
CA LEU A 239 15.94 25.56 24.48
C LEU A 239 16.77 24.38 23.95
N VAL A 240 16.51 23.91 22.72
CA VAL A 240 17.28 22.83 22.09
C VAL A 240 18.75 23.23 21.93
N VAL A 241 19.02 24.43 21.39
CA VAL A 241 20.40 24.95 21.25
C VAL A 241 21.06 25.10 22.62
N GLY A 242 20.33 25.61 23.61
CA GLY A 242 20.82 25.78 24.98
C GLY A 242 21.21 24.46 25.65
N VAL A 243 20.41 23.39 25.47
CA VAL A 243 20.71 22.06 26.01
C VAL A 243 21.97 21.47 25.35
N ILE A 244 22.12 21.62 24.03
CA ILE A 244 23.29 21.12 23.30
C ILE A 244 24.56 21.85 23.76
N PHE A 245 24.56 23.18 23.78
CA PHE A 245 25.72 23.96 24.26
C PHE A 245 26.00 23.76 25.75
N GLY A 246 24.95 23.58 26.56
CA GLY A 246 25.05 23.27 27.98
C GLY A 246 25.72 21.92 28.23
N GLN A 247 25.37 20.89 27.46
CA GLN A 247 25.99 19.56 27.55
C GLN A 247 27.46 19.59 27.12
N VAL A 248 27.81 20.35 26.08
CA VAL A 248 29.22 20.55 25.66
C VAL A 248 30.02 21.26 26.75
N ARG A 249 29.47 22.29 27.38
CA ARG A 249 30.13 23.00 28.48
C ARG A 249 30.26 22.15 29.74
N ALA A 250 29.25 21.34 30.05
CA ALA A 250 29.27 20.41 31.17
C ALA A 250 30.33 19.31 30.99
N ARG A 251 30.46 18.75 29.78
CA ARG A 251 31.53 17.80 29.45
C ARG A 251 32.92 18.41 29.58
N ASN A 252 33.12 19.61 29.03
CA ASN A 252 34.39 20.32 29.18
C ASN A 252 34.73 20.58 30.66
N MET A 253 33.75 20.90 31.50
CA MET A 253 33.97 21.10 32.94
C MET A 253 34.29 19.80 33.69
N GLN A 254 33.74 18.65 33.29
CA GLN A 254 34.09 17.35 33.85
C GLN A 254 35.52 16.93 33.48
N ASP A 255 35.93 17.14 32.23
CA ASP A 255 37.29 16.86 31.77
C ASP A 255 38.32 17.73 32.52
N PHE A 256 37.97 18.99 32.86
CA PHE A 256 38.81 19.84 33.70
C PHE A 256 38.87 19.37 35.17
N GLU A 257 37.81 18.76 35.71
CA GLU A 257 37.81 18.27 37.10
C GLU A 257 38.60 16.96 37.26
N ASP A 258 38.56 16.10 36.24
CA ASP A 258 39.32 14.85 36.18
C ASP A 258 40.83 15.10 35.99
N ASP A 259 41.23 16.11 35.21
CA ASP A 259 42.65 16.47 35.00
C ASP A 259 43.29 17.09 36.27
N TYR A 260 42.50 17.75 37.12
CA TYR A 260 42.96 18.27 38.43
C TYR A 260 42.96 17.21 39.54
N ARG A 261 42.12 16.18 39.44
CA ARG A 261 42.14 15.01 40.34
C ARG A 261 42.97 13.89 39.71
N GLY A 262 44.26 14.12 39.45
CA GLY A 262 45.15 13.07 38.92
C GLY A 262 44.99 11.72 39.66
N ARG A 263 44.20 10.82 39.06
CA ARG A 263 43.91 9.43 39.45
C ARG A 263 43.36 8.66 38.27
#